data_AF-A0A3D5DN23-F1
#
_entry.id   AF-A0A3D5DN23-F1
#
_cell.length_a   1.000
_cell.length_b   1.000
_cell.length_c   1.000
_cell.angle_alpha   90.00
_cell.angle_beta   90.00
_cell.angle_gamma   90.00
#
_symmetry.space_group_name_H-M   'P 1'
#
loop_
_entity.id
_entity.type
_entity.pdbx_description
1 polymer ?
#
loop_
_entity_poly.entity_id
_entity_poly.type
_entity_poly.pdbx_seq_one_letter_code
_entity_poly.pdbx_strand_id
1 'polypeptide(L)'
;MPAGLTVTVTASPAKGLDATLELTERLARRGYQVVPHLSARLVTDDAHLADIVARLTACGVDDVFVPAGDADPPAGRFDSALALLER
;
A
#
# COMPACT_ATOMS: atom_id res chain seq x y z
N MET A 1 -21.83 -5.69 -7.48
CA MET A 1 -21.83 -4.50 -6.61
C MET A 1 -22.21 -3.29 -7.46
N PRO A 2 -22.76 -2.21 -6.88
CA PRO A 2 -22.84 -0.91 -7.54
C PRO A 2 -21.45 -0.47 -8.06
N ALA A 3 -21.42 0.18 -9.22
CA ALA A 3 -20.21 0.83 -9.71
C ALA A 3 -19.87 2.04 -8.82
N GLY A 4 -18.57 2.31 -8.61
CA GLY A 4 -18.11 3.44 -7.81
C GLY A 4 -18.07 3.22 -6.28
N LEU A 5 -18.22 1.98 -5.79
CA LEU A 5 -17.91 1.67 -4.39
C LEU A 5 -16.40 1.55 -4.17
N THR A 6 -15.84 2.48 -3.39
CA THR A 6 -14.47 2.43 -2.87
C THR A 6 -14.31 1.30 -1.85
N VAL A 7 -13.25 0.51 -1.98
CA VAL A 7 -12.87 -0.56 -1.06
C VAL A 7 -11.51 -0.23 -0.46
N THR A 8 -11.43 -0.01 0.85
CA THR A 8 -10.14 0.11 1.54
C THR A 8 -9.53 -1.26 1.80
N VAL A 9 -8.22 -1.38 1.64
CA VAL A 9 -7.49 -2.63 1.91
C VAL A 9 -6.42 -2.38 2.97
N THR A 10 -6.62 -2.92 4.17
CA THR A 10 -5.72 -2.69 5.30
C THR A 10 -4.41 -3.47 5.17
N ALA A 11 -3.35 -2.94 5.78
CA ALA A 11 -2.07 -3.61 5.96
C ALA A 11 -1.88 -4.05 7.41
N SER A 12 -1.12 -5.12 7.62
CA SER A 12 -0.85 -5.68 8.95
C SER A 12 0.57 -6.25 8.97
N PRO A 13 1.43 -5.88 9.95
CA PRO A 13 2.81 -6.38 10.01
C PRO A 13 2.92 -7.91 9.96
N ALA A 14 1.98 -8.63 10.57
CA ALA A 14 1.92 -10.09 10.57
C ALA A 14 1.64 -10.74 9.20
N LYS A 15 1.34 -9.95 8.15
CA LYS A 15 1.14 -10.40 6.76
C LYS A 15 2.11 -9.75 5.76
N GLY A 16 2.99 -8.87 6.22
CA GLY A 16 3.75 -7.98 5.34
C GLY A 16 2.86 -7.04 4.52
N LEU A 17 3.47 -6.34 3.55
CA LEU A 17 2.77 -5.43 2.64
C LEU A 17 2.24 -6.14 1.39
N ASP A 18 2.91 -7.19 0.91
CA ASP A 18 2.51 -7.94 -0.30
C ASP A 18 1.08 -8.46 -0.24
N ALA A 19 0.62 -8.98 0.91
CA ALA A 19 -0.75 -9.46 1.07
C ALA A 19 -1.81 -8.35 0.85
N THR A 20 -1.47 -7.08 1.11
CA THR A 20 -2.31 -5.91 0.82
C THR A 20 -2.27 -5.57 -0.67
N LEU A 21 -1.08 -5.63 -1.30
CA LEU A 21 -0.89 -5.35 -2.73
C LEU A 21 -1.56 -6.42 -3.61
N GLU A 22 -1.34 -7.71 -3.36
CA GLU A 22 -2.00 -8.82 -4.06
C GLU A 22 -3.53 -8.74 -3.96
N LEU A 23 -4.06 -8.39 -2.78
CA LEU A 23 -5.50 -8.21 -2.58
C LEU A 23 -6.01 -7.00 -3.37
N THR A 24 -5.25 -5.91 -3.40
CA THR A 24 -5.55 -4.70 -4.17
C THR A 24 -5.57 -4.98 -5.68
N GLU A 25 -4.51 -5.58 -6.23
CA GLU A 25 -4.43 -6.01 -7.64
C GLU A 25 -5.57 -6.99 -8.02
N ARG A 26 -6.03 -7.83 -7.09
CA ARG A 26 -7.16 -8.75 -7.29
C ARG A 26 -8.52 -8.08 -7.22
N LEU A 27 -8.64 -6.92 -6.57
CA LEU A 27 -9.87 -6.12 -6.50
C LEU A 27 -9.95 -5.13 -7.67
N ALA A 28 -8.85 -4.45 -8.01
CA ALA A 28 -8.77 -3.56 -9.17
C ALA A 28 -9.10 -4.32 -10.47
N ARG A 29 -8.53 -5.53 -10.69
CA ARG A 29 -8.89 -6.43 -11.80
C ARG A 29 -10.35 -6.94 -11.80
N ARG A 30 -11.13 -6.67 -10.75
CA ARG A 30 -12.58 -6.96 -10.67
C ARG A 30 -13.45 -5.70 -10.86
N GLY A 31 -12.85 -4.55 -11.18
CA GLY A 31 -13.56 -3.29 -11.40
C GLY A 31 -13.94 -2.54 -10.12
N TYR A 32 -13.33 -2.87 -8.98
CA TYR A 32 -13.46 -2.05 -7.76
C TYR A 32 -12.56 -0.82 -7.84
N GLN A 33 -12.98 0.28 -7.22
CA GLN A 33 -12.10 1.37 -6.84
C GLN A 33 -11.45 0.98 -5.51
N VAL A 34 -10.12 1.02 -5.40
CA VAL A 34 -9.40 0.39 -4.28
C VAL A 34 -8.38 1.34 -3.69
N VAL A 35 -8.44 1.55 -2.37
CA VAL A 35 -7.50 2.39 -1.62
C VAL A 35 -6.70 1.51 -0.66
N PRO A 36 -5.47 1.11 -1.02
CA PRO A 36 -4.61 0.33 -0.14
C PRO A 36 -4.04 1.17 1.00
N HIS A 37 -3.79 0.53 2.13
CA HIS A 37 -2.97 1.06 3.20
C HIS A 37 -1.50 0.78 2.91
N LEU A 38 -0.72 1.82 2.64
CA LEU A 38 0.74 1.77 2.50
C LEU A 38 1.38 2.08 3.85
N SER A 39 1.46 1.09 4.74
CA SER A 39 2.11 1.23 6.04
C SER A 39 3.61 1.49 5.90
N ALA A 40 4.05 2.72 6.15
CA ALA A 40 5.40 3.18 5.83
C ALA A 40 6.52 2.33 6.45
N ARG A 41 6.34 1.86 7.70
CA ARG A 41 7.29 0.99 8.41
C ARG A 41 7.42 -0.43 7.84
N LEU A 42 6.63 -0.80 6.82
CA LEU A 42 6.79 -2.05 6.07
C LEU A 42 7.55 -1.87 4.74
N VAL A 43 7.85 -0.64 4.33
CA VAL A 43 8.65 -0.36 3.14
C VAL A 43 10.12 -0.29 3.53
N THR A 44 10.98 -0.99 2.80
CA THR A 44 12.41 -1.15 3.17
C THR A 44 13.26 0.03 2.73
N ASP A 45 13.09 0.46 1.48
CA ASP A 45 13.96 1.41 0.78
C ASP A 45 13.26 2.02 -0.44
N ASP A 46 13.90 3.02 -1.04
CA ASP A 46 13.38 3.84 -2.13
C ASP A 46 13.12 3.03 -3.41
N ALA A 47 13.83 1.90 -3.62
CA ALA A 47 13.56 0.99 -4.73
C ALA A 47 12.30 0.16 -4.49
N HIS A 48 12.12 -0.38 -3.28
CA HIS A 48 10.88 -1.04 -2.88
C HIS A 48 9.68 -0.08 -2.96
N LEU A 49 9.84 1.20 -2.60
CA LEU A 49 8.79 2.21 -2.81
C LEU A 49 8.44 2.39 -4.29
N ALA A 50 9.44 2.48 -5.17
CA ALA A 50 9.22 2.57 -6.62
C ALA A 50 8.51 1.33 -7.18
N ASP A 51 8.86 0.12 -6.73
CA ASP A 51 8.20 -1.13 -7.12
C ASP A 51 6.73 -1.18 -6.65
N ILE A 52 6.44 -0.70 -5.44
CA ILE A 52 5.06 -0.57 -4.92
C ILE A 52 4.25 0.38 -5.79
N VAL A 53 4.77 1.58 -6.07
CA VAL A 53 4.10 2.57 -6.92
C VAL A 53 3.85 2.01 -8.33
N ALA A 54 4.86 1.36 -8.92
CA ALA A 54 4.73 0.73 -10.23
C ALA A 54 3.62 -0.35 -10.26
N ARG A 55 3.51 -1.21 -9.23
CA ARG A 55 2.43 -2.21 -9.11
C ARG A 55 1.05 -1.57 -8.99
N LEU A 56 0.91 -0.53 -8.17
CA LEU A 56 -0.37 0.16 -7.95
C LEU A 56 -0.82 0.90 -9.23
N THR A 57 0.05 1.69 -9.85
CA THR A 57 -0.27 2.38 -11.12
C THR A 57 -0.55 1.38 -12.24
N ALA A 58 0.18 0.26 -12.33
CA ALA A 58 -0.05 -0.77 -13.35
C ALA A 58 -1.39 -1.50 -13.22
N CYS A 59 -2.03 -1.50 -12.04
CA CYS A 59 -3.40 -2.01 -11.86
C CYS A 59 -4.47 -0.91 -11.83
N GLY A 60 -4.11 0.35 -12.08
CA GLY A 60 -5.04 1.49 -12.15
C GLY A 60 -5.49 2.03 -10.79
N VAL A 61 -4.65 1.89 -9.75
CA VAL A 61 -4.85 2.57 -8.46
C VAL A 61 -4.16 3.94 -8.48
N ASP A 62 -4.92 4.97 -8.14
CA ASP A 62 -4.53 6.38 -8.04
C ASP A 62 -4.58 6.91 -6.59
N ASP A 63 -5.58 6.52 -5.80
CA ASP A 63 -5.69 6.85 -4.36
C ASP A 63 -4.99 5.81 -3.45
N VAL A 64 -4.23 6.28 -2.45
CA VAL A 64 -3.61 5.45 -1.39
C VAL A 64 -3.74 6.11 -0.01
N PHE A 65 -3.78 5.31 1.06
CA PHE A 65 -3.71 5.80 2.44
C PHE A 65 -2.36 5.42 3.08
N VAL A 66 -1.62 6.40 3.62
CA VAL A 66 -0.26 6.19 4.15
C VAL A 66 -0.21 6.38 5.68
N PRO A 67 -0.49 5.33 6.48
CA PRO A 67 -0.19 5.33 7.91
C PRO A 67 1.30 5.02 8.16
N ALA A 68 1.82 5.35 9.35
CA ALA A 68 3.15 4.86 9.75
C ALA A 68 3.18 3.33 9.88
N GLY A 69 2.11 2.75 10.43
CA GLY A 69 1.98 1.31 10.69
C GLY A 69 2.67 0.84 11.98
N ASP A 70 2.34 -0.37 12.42
CA ASP A 70 2.69 -0.87 13.76
C ASP A 70 3.94 -1.79 13.78
N ALA A 71 4.76 -1.75 12.73
CA ALA A 71 5.97 -2.56 12.66
C ALA A 71 7.09 -1.96 13.53
N ASP A 72 7.61 -2.75 14.46
CA ASP A 72 8.71 -2.39 15.34
C ASP A 72 9.67 -3.59 15.53
N PRO A 73 10.95 -3.49 15.12
CA PRO A 73 11.54 -2.38 14.38
C PRO A 73 10.90 -2.19 12.99
N PRO A 74 10.99 -1.00 12.38
CA PRO A 74 10.66 -0.80 10.97
C PRO A 74 11.46 -1.71 10.05
N ALA A 75 10.88 -2.09 8.91
CA ALA A 75 11.50 -2.96 7.91
C ALA A 75 12.73 -2.34 7.21
N GLY A 76 12.96 -1.03 7.36
CA GLY A 76 14.10 -0.32 6.79
C GLY A 76 14.17 1.14 7.23
N ARG A 77 14.74 2.02 6.40
CA ARG A 77 15.08 3.43 6.74
C ARG A 77 13.88 4.39 6.93
N PHE A 78 12.69 3.85 7.12
CA PHE A 78 11.41 4.53 7.03
C PHE A 78 10.59 4.30 8.31
N ASP A 79 10.53 5.31 9.17
CA ASP A 79 10.01 5.20 10.55
C ASP A 79 8.61 5.80 10.75
N SER A 80 8.10 6.51 9.75
CA SER A 80 6.94 7.39 9.84
C SER A 80 6.29 7.60 8.45
N ALA A 81 5.02 7.99 8.43
CA ALA A 81 4.32 8.31 7.18
C ALA A 81 4.98 9.47 6.44
N LEU A 82 5.42 10.52 7.17
CA LEU A 82 6.09 11.69 6.60
C LEU A 82 7.39 11.30 5.88
N ALA A 83 8.25 10.50 6.53
CA ALA A 83 9.53 10.08 5.94
C ALA A 83 9.37 9.31 4.60
N LEU A 84 8.22 8.65 4.38
CA LEU A 84 7.86 8.02 3.11
C LEU A 84 7.24 9.01 2.11
N LEU A 85 6.40 9.95 2.56
CA LEU A 85 5.72 10.92 1.70
C LEU A 85 6.65 12.02 1.12
N GLU A 86 7.82 12.24 1.73
CA GLU A 86 8.83 13.20 1.26
C GLU A 86 9.76 12.63 0.17
N ARG A 87 9.25 11.78 -0.74
CA ARG A 87 10.06 10.93 -1.65
C ARG A 87 9.51 10.88 -3.08
#